data_AF-A0A8X6G0H9-F1
#
_entry.id   AF-A0A8X6G0H9-F1
#
_cell.length_a   1.000
_cell.length_b   1.000
_cell.length_c   1.000
_cell.angle_alpha   90.00
_cell.angle_beta   90.00
_cell.angle_gamma   90.00
#
_symmetry.space_group_name_H-M   'P 1'
#
loop_
_entity.id
_entity.type
_entity.pdbx_description
1 polymer ?
#
loop_
_entity_poly.entity_id
_entity_poly.type
_entity_poly.pdbx_seq_one_letter_code
_entity_poly.pdbx_strand_id
1 'polypeptide(L)'
;MKRIMMLISFLNYYDACSEGLRGADKRLRFGGPGGSCRIPTIGKSSICWGLLEHCVRGKNYFTGKKGVRLDYISFHKKGNGSTDLILSEEIETIQYILSHFPSLAQTSFYNDEADPLKNWSLPQWWRADSTYAAMVVKNILNHIYFYYVGKVPELIKSINFDLLSSDNAFLSYFPNQFTERTLLARFQVNNTSPKYVEFVRKPVYAVFGLLSKMCPSVLDVNLIRDDKILKNWGDNFGVIATRCVSQKETVIIMYNSVETLPNGTAAHVDIALNISQSNDIETARWAILEVNNKYSNPYLVWKNLGMPSYPSIEQFSLIKSSENPWMKGPWDVPSTQLWKFHVKVLNPGVTLIHVCEKRQELHQVKNVRFHRIWNETLQISWTDEFNRCILTYNVVYSFHLHGSYQQLNSKRVIFPSYWHTCYNKKKRCVTKGFYKVYAVDYWGKHGPYSESFHFKG
;
A
#
# COMPACT_ATOMS: atom_id res chain seq x y z
N MET A 1 28.09 -29.62 -17.32
CA MET A 1 29.24 -28.73 -17.02
C MET A 1 28.83 -27.26 -16.79
N LYS A 2 28.34 -26.50 -17.81
CA LYS A 2 27.98 -25.07 -17.66
C LYS A 2 27.01 -24.74 -16.52
N ARG A 3 25.95 -25.53 -16.31
CA ARG A 3 24.96 -25.30 -15.22
C ARG A 3 25.53 -25.54 -13.81
N ILE A 4 26.45 -26.49 -13.66
CA ILE A 4 27.14 -26.76 -12.39
C ILE A 4 28.08 -25.60 -12.08
N MET A 5 28.81 -25.13 -13.10
CA MET A 5 29.69 -23.97 -12.99
C MET A 5 28.92 -22.69 -12.59
N MET A 6 27.71 -22.48 -13.14
CA MET A 6 26.83 -21.36 -12.76
C MET A 6 26.35 -21.44 -11.30
N LEU A 7 26.02 -22.63 -10.80
CA LEU A 7 25.62 -22.80 -9.39
C LEU A 7 26.78 -22.51 -8.45
N ILE A 8 27.96 -23.09 -8.70
CA ILE A 8 29.15 -22.87 -7.86
C ILE A 8 29.52 -21.38 -7.83
N SER A 9 29.52 -20.71 -8.99
CA SER A 9 29.78 -19.27 -9.05
C SER A 9 28.77 -18.46 -8.23
N PHE A 10 27.49 -18.84 -8.24
CA PHE A 10 26.46 -18.18 -7.43
C PHE A 10 26.71 -18.39 -5.93
N LEU A 11 27.11 -19.59 -5.50
CA LEU A 11 27.43 -19.85 -4.09
C LEU A 11 28.65 -19.06 -3.62
N ASN A 12 29.69 -18.95 -4.45
CA ASN A 12 30.86 -18.10 -4.14
C ASN A 12 30.47 -16.61 -4.05
N TYR A 13 29.58 -16.14 -4.94
CA TYR A 13 29.02 -14.80 -4.87
C TYR A 13 28.27 -14.58 -3.55
N TYR A 14 27.44 -15.54 -3.15
CA TYR A 14 26.70 -15.47 -1.89
C TYR A 14 27.64 -15.38 -0.68
N ASP A 15 28.70 -16.19 -0.65
CA ASP A 15 29.70 -16.15 0.41
C ASP A 15 30.46 -14.81 0.46
N ALA A 16 30.76 -14.23 -0.70
CA ALA A 16 31.44 -12.94 -0.80
C ALA A 16 30.56 -11.80 -0.27
N CYS A 17 29.28 -11.77 -0.64
CA CYS A 17 28.30 -10.86 -0.07
C CYS A 17 28.15 -11.09 1.44
N SER A 18 28.13 -12.35 1.86
CA SER A 18 27.92 -12.72 3.25
C SER A 18 29.03 -12.18 4.16
N GLU A 19 30.27 -12.53 3.82
CA GLU A 19 31.46 -12.11 4.57
C GLU A 19 31.78 -10.63 4.38
N GLY A 20 31.52 -10.06 3.20
CA GLY A 20 31.67 -8.62 2.96
C GLY A 20 30.79 -7.76 3.88
N LEU A 21 29.49 -8.08 3.96
CA LEU A 21 28.57 -7.41 4.90
C LEU A 21 28.97 -7.65 6.35
N ARG A 22 29.38 -8.88 6.69
CA ARG A 22 29.81 -9.22 8.06
C ARG A 22 31.07 -8.49 8.49
N GLY A 23 32.01 -8.29 7.56
CA GLY A 23 33.24 -7.53 7.77
C GLY A 23 32.97 -6.05 8.00
N ALA A 24 31.91 -5.50 7.39
CA ALA A 24 31.48 -4.12 7.60
C ALA A 24 30.72 -3.93 8.93
N ASP A 25 29.64 -4.66 9.16
CA ASP A 25 28.87 -4.63 10.40
C ASP A 25 28.05 -5.91 10.58
N LYS A 26 28.23 -6.59 11.72
CA LYS A 26 27.55 -7.87 12.03
C LYS A 26 26.03 -7.74 12.22
N ARG A 27 25.50 -6.52 12.34
CA ARG A 27 24.06 -6.23 12.46
C ARG A 27 23.33 -6.20 11.11
N LEU A 28 24.06 -6.15 10.00
CA LEU A 28 23.45 -6.15 8.66
C LEU A 28 22.83 -7.51 8.35
N ARG A 29 21.53 -7.51 8.05
CA ARG A 29 20.79 -8.71 7.64
C ARG A 29 21.01 -9.01 6.15
N PHE A 30 21.05 -10.29 5.80
CA PHE A 30 21.21 -10.77 4.44
C PHE A 30 20.53 -12.12 4.24
N GLY A 31 19.87 -12.25 3.10
CA GLY A 31 19.14 -13.46 2.74
C GLY A 31 18.85 -13.51 1.25
N GLY A 32 18.14 -14.56 0.85
CA GLY A 32 17.82 -14.83 -0.55
C GLY A 32 17.10 -16.17 -0.71
N PRO A 33 17.03 -16.74 -1.93
CA PRO A 33 17.67 -16.28 -3.17
C PRO A 33 16.90 -15.22 -3.97
N GLY A 34 15.64 -14.92 -3.66
CA GLY A 34 14.78 -14.10 -4.53
C GLY A 34 14.46 -14.81 -5.85
N GLY A 35 13.92 -16.02 -5.77
CA GLY A 35 13.60 -16.84 -6.94
C GLY A 35 12.28 -17.59 -6.80
N SER A 36 11.80 -18.21 -7.88
CA SER A 36 10.49 -18.91 -7.84
C SER A 36 10.43 -20.10 -6.88
N CYS A 37 11.58 -20.67 -6.49
CA CYS A 37 11.71 -21.80 -5.56
C CYS A 37 10.63 -22.89 -5.75
N ARG A 38 10.39 -23.27 -7.01
CA ARG A 38 9.49 -24.39 -7.35
C ARG A 38 10.04 -25.67 -6.76
N ILE A 39 9.18 -26.41 -6.06
CA ILE A 39 9.52 -27.73 -5.53
C ILE A 39 9.89 -28.67 -6.69
N PRO A 40 10.79 -29.65 -6.48
CA PRO A 40 11.36 -30.45 -7.59
C PRO A 40 10.33 -31.21 -8.44
N THR A 41 9.18 -31.56 -7.87
CA THR A 41 8.08 -32.22 -8.57
C THR A 41 7.35 -31.30 -9.56
N ILE A 42 7.37 -29.99 -9.33
CA ILE A 42 6.68 -28.98 -10.16
C ILE A 42 7.64 -28.32 -11.14
N GLY A 43 8.91 -28.11 -10.75
CA GLY A 43 9.88 -27.49 -11.63
C GLY A 43 11.26 -27.34 -11.04
N LYS A 44 12.22 -26.99 -11.90
CA LYS A 44 13.63 -26.91 -11.52
C LYS A 44 13.99 -25.52 -10.99
N SER A 45 14.42 -25.46 -9.73
CA SER A 45 14.93 -24.24 -9.07
C SER A 45 16.32 -24.47 -8.45
N SER A 46 17.30 -24.88 -9.26
CA SER A 46 18.61 -25.33 -8.77
C SER A 46 19.38 -24.30 -7.96
N ILE A 47 19.23 -23.00 -8.26
CA ILE A 47 19.85 -21.93 -7.47
C ILE A 47 19.22 -21.85 -6.08
N CYS A 48 17.90 -21.95 -5.97
CA CYS A 48 17.22 -21.87 -4.69
C CYS A 48 17.58 -23.05 -3.79
N TRP A 49 17.44 -24.27 -4.29
CA TRP A 49 17.75 -25.47 -3.51
C TRP A 49 19.25 -25.60 -3.23
N GLY A 50 20.10 -25.23 -4.18
CA GLY A 50 21.55 -25.23 -3.98
C GLY A 50 22.00 -24.20 -2.94
N LEU A 51 21.37 -23.03 -2.88
CA LEU A 51 21.68 -22.02 -1.84
C LEU A 51 21.30 -22.52 -0.45
N LEU A 52 20.10 -23.06 -0.27
CA LEU A 52 19.68 -23.58 1.04
C LEU A 52 20.57 -24.73 1.50
N GLU A 53 20.90 -25.66 0.59
CA GLU A 53 21.86 -26.74 0.86
C GLU A 53 23.23 -26.19 1.27
N HIS A 54 23.73 -25.18 0.56
CA HIS A 54 25.02 -24.55 0.85
C HIS A 54 25.03 -23.85 2.21
N CYS A 55 24.00 -23.06 2.52
CA CYS A 55 23.89 -22.36 3.80
C CYS A 55 23.75 -23.31 4.98
N VAL A 56 23.06 -24.45 4.83
CA VAL A 56 22.87 -25.41 5.92
C VAL A 56 24.03 -26.40 6.05
N ARG A 57 24.56 -26.92 4.94
CA ARG A 57 25.51 -28.06 4.93
C ARG A 57 26.79 -27.80 4.15
N GLY A 58 26.83 -26.78 3.30
CA GLY A 58 27.99 -26.41 2.48
C GLY A 58 29.16 -25.84 3.27
N LYS A 59 30.24 -25.49 2.57
CA LYS A 59 31.42 -24.83 3.15
C LYS A 59 31.54 -23.42 2.60
N ASN A 60 31.66 -22.45 3.48
CA ASN A 60 31.91 -21.07 3.10
C ASN A 60 33.25 -20.95 2.36
N TYR A 61 33.26 -20.29 1.20
CA TYR A 61 34.41 -20.13 0.31
C TYR A 61 35.61 -19.46 0.99
N PHE A 62 35.37 -18.44 1.83
CA PHE A 62 36.43 -17.63 2.44
C PHE A 62 36.94 -18.22 3.75
N THR A 63 36.05 -18.75 4.58
CA THR A 63 36.39 -19.20 5.94
C THR A 63 36.60 -20.70 6.05
N GLY A 64 36.17 -21.48 5.05
CA GLY A 64 36.19 -22.94 5.06
C GLY A 64 35.23 -23.59 6.07
N LYS A 65 34.51 -22.79 6.87
CA LYS A 65 33.57 -23.27 7.89
C LYS A 65 32.33 -23.88 7.25
N LYS A 66 31.75 -24.87 7.92
CA LYS A 66 30.48 -25.48 7.51
C LYS A 66 29.33 -24.54 7.83
N GLY A 67 28.43 -24.37 6.86
CA GLY A 67 27.28 -23.48 6.93
C GLY A 67 27.63 -22.01 6.65
N VAL A 68 26.64 -21.27 6.17
CA VAL A 68 26.75 -19.85 5.82
C VAL A 68 25.52 -19.12 6.35
N ARG A 69 25.71 -17.87 6.80
CA ARG A 69 24.62 -17.00 7.28
C ARG A 69 23.47 -16.94 6.28
N LEU A 70 22.24 -17.06 6.78
CA LEU A 70 20.99 -16.87 6.04
C LEU A 70 19.95 -16.27 7.01
N ASP A 71 19.83 -14.95 7.04
CA ASP A 71 19.00 -14.24 8.03
C ASP A 71 17.51 -14.17 7.65
N TYR A 72 17.20 -14.42 6.38
CA TYR A 72 15.85 -14.61 5.84
C TYR A 72 15.91 -15.42 4.54
N ILE A 73 14.79 -16.03 4.17
CA ILE A 73 14.59 -16.75 2.92
C ILE A 73 13.59 -15.96 2.09
N SER A 74 13.97 -15.53 0.89
CA SER A 74 13.05 -14.86 -0.04
C SER A 74 12.76 -15.67 -1.29
N PHE A 75 11.50 -15.69 -1.70
CA PHE A 75 11.02 -16.34 -2.92
C PHE A 75 9.94 -15.51 -3.60
N HIS A 76 9.67 -15.78 -4.87
CA HIS A 76 8.66 -15.05 -5.64
C HIS A 76 7.50 -15.97 -6.00
N LYS A 77 6.36 -15.84 -5.31
CA LYS A 77 5.11 -16.54 -5.65
C LYS A 77 4.09 -15.54 -6.17
N LYS A 78 3.46 -15.86 -7.30
CA LYS A 78 2.56 -14.97 -8.03
C LYS A 78 1.27 -15.70 -8.36
N GLY A 79 0.19 -14.94 -8.52
CA GLY A 79 -1.16 -15.48 -8.46
C GLY A 79 -1.75 -16.07 -9.74
N ASN A 80 -1.10 -15.89 -10.89
CA ASN A 80 -1.68 -16.23 -12.21
C ASN A 80 -3.12 -15.68 -12.42
N GLY A 81 -3.43 -14.50 -11.87
CA GLY A 81 -4.75 -13.88 -11.87
C GLY A 81 -5.54 -14.08 -10.56
N SER A 82 -5.11 -14.97 -9.67
CA SER A 82 -5.78 -15.26 -8.40
C SER A 82 -4.89 -14.97 -7.18
N THR A 83 -5.43 -14.31 -6.16
CA THR A 83 -4.65 -14.05 -4.93
C THR A 83 -4.47 -15.31 -4.10
N ASP A 84 -5.38 -16.27 -4.21
CA ASP A 84 -5.35 -17.48 -3.38
C ASP A 84 -4.22 -18.44 -3.81
N LEU A 85 -3.85 -18.41 -5.10
CA LEU A 85 -2.70 -19.16 -5.62
C LEU A 85 -1.36 -18.65 -5.07
N ILE A 86 -1.26 -17.35 -4.73
CA ILE A 86 -0.04 -16.80 -4.11
C ILE A 86 0.21 -17.54 -2.80
N LEU A 87 -0.74 -17.48 -1.89
CA LEU A 87 -0.61 -18.06 -0.55
C LEU A 87 -0.42 -19.58 -0.61
N SER A 88 -1.14 -20.29 -1.49
CA SER A 88 -1.00 -21.76 -1.58
C SER A 88 0.38 -22.20 -2.07
N GLU A 89 0.95 -21.53 -3.06
CA GLU A 89 2.31 -21.83 -3.54
C GLU A 89 3.40 -21.48 -2.50
N GLU A 90 3.18 -20.44 -1.69
CA GLU A 90 4.07 -20.10 -0.58
C GLU A 90 4.08 -21.20 0.48
N ILE A 91 2.90 -21.64 0.92
CA ILE A 91 2.74 -22.68 1.94
C ILE A 91 3.44 -23.96 1.48
N GLU A 92 3.18 -24.40 0.25
CA GLU A 92 3.82 -25.60 -0.32
C GLU A 92 5.34 -25.48 -0.31
N THR A 93 5.85 -24.30 -0.67
CA THR A 93 7.30 -24.05 -0.72
C THR A 93 7.92 -24.02 0.67
N ILE A 94 7.27 -23.36 1.64
CA ILE A 94 7.76 -23.31 3.02
C ILE A 94 7.73 -24.71 3.65
N GLN A 95 6.65 -25.47 3.47
CA GLN A 95 6.58 -26.86 3.95
C GLN A 95 7.69 -27.74 3.36
N TYR A 96 7.97 -27.58 2.07
CA TYR A 96 9.08 -28.28 1.44
C TYR A 96 10.43 -27.86 2.03
N ILE A 97 10.66 -26.56 2.27
CA ILE A 97 11.88 -26.07 2.91
C ILE A 97 12.03 -26.67 4.31
N LEU A 98 11.00 -26.59 5.15
CA LEU A 98 11.08 -27.05 6.54
C LEU A 98 11.24 -28.57 6.67
N SER A 99 10.70 -29.35 5.73
CA SER A 99 10.91 -30.80 5.71
C SER A 99 12.33 -31.21 5.33
N HIS A 100 13.03 -30.43 4.48
CA HIS A 100 14.38 -30.76 3.99
C HIS A 100 15.49 -30.03 4.77
N PHE A 101 15.18 -28.89 5.38
CA PHE A 101 16.08 -28.01 6.11
C PHE A 101 15.47 -27.59 7.45
N PRO A 102 15.23 -28.54 8.39
CA PRO A 102 14.55 -28.25 9.65
C PRO A 102 15.28 -27.23 10.54
N SER A 103 16.60 -27.06 10.36
CA SER A 103 17.36 -26.00 11.04
C SER A 103 16.95 -24.58 10.65
N LEU A 104 16.19 -24.41 9.56
CA LEU A 104 15.69 -23.12 9.10
C LEU A 104 14.31 -22.76 9.68
N ALA A 105 13.76 -23.55 10.61
CA ALA A 105 12.42 -23.34 11.18
C ALA A 105 12.18 -21.94 11.76
N GLN A 106 13.22 -21.28 12.27
CA GLN A 106 13.13 -19.93 12.85
C GLN A 106 13.52 -18.81 11.88
N THR A 107 13.87 -19.15 10.63
CA THR A 107 14.29 -18.18 9.62
C THR A 107 13.08 -17.46 9.06
N SER A 108 13.16 -16.12 8.93
CA SER A 108 12.09 -15.32 8.33
C SER A 108 11.87 -15.69 6.86
N PHE A 109 10.62 -15.75 6.41
CA PHE A 109 10.22 -15.97 5.02
C PHE A 109 9.62 -14.70 4.42
N TYR A 110 10.11 -14.33 3.24
CA TYR A 110 9.66 -13.17 2.49
C TYR A 110 9.10 -13.62 1.13
N ASN A 111 7.97 -13.04 0.72
CA ASN A 111 7.61 -12.96 -0.69
C ASN A 111 7.76 -11.50 -1.16
N ASP A 112 8.93 -11.20 -1.71
CA ASP A 112 9.33 -9.87 -2.15
C ASP A 112 8.81 -9.51 -3.56
N GLU A 113 8.06 -10.39 -4.22
CA GLU A 113 7.30 -10.08 -5.44
C GLU A 113 5.94 -10.82 -5.53
N ALA A 114 5.07 -10.62 -4.53
CA ALA A 114 3.79 -11.27 -4.31
C ALA A 114 2.64 -10.72 -5.16
N ASP A 115 2.79 -10.80 -6.48
CA ASP A 115 1.88 -10.11 -7.40
C ASP A 115 0.74 -11.00 -7.91
N PRO A 116 -0.45 -10.44 -8.17
CA PRO A 116 -1.55 -11.19 -8.76
C PRO A 116 -1.23 -11.85 -10.11
N LEU A 117 -0.45 -11.19 -10.95
CA LEU A 117 -0.04 -11.71 -12.26
C LEU A 117 1.41 -11.33 -12.56
N LYS A 118 2.17 -12.28 -13.11
CA LYS A 118 3.53 -12.06 -13.66
C LYS A 118 3.52 -11.03 -14.80
N ASN A 119 4.72 -10.58 -15.17
CA ASN A 119 4.96 -9.61 -16.23
C ASN A 119 4.25 -8.26 -15.97
N TRP A 120 4.97 -7.33 -15.35
CA TRP A 120 4.44 -6.04 -14.93
C TRP A 120 3.99 -5.16 -16.12
N SER A 121 4.64 -5.27 -17.28
CA SER A 121 4.36 -4.45 -18.46
C SER A 121 3.24 -5.00 -19.34
N LEU A 122 2.73 -6.21 -19.06
CA LEU A 122 1.57 -6.75 -19.77
C LEU A 122 0.34 -5.87 -19.50
N PRO A 123 -0.28 -5.24 -20.51
CA PRO A 123 -1.45 -4.40 -20.27
C PRO A 123 -2.63 -5.26 -19.80
N GLN A 124 -3.25 -4.85 -18.70
CA GLN A 124 -4.45 -5.47 -18.14
C GLN A 124 -5.40 -4.38 -17.69
N TRP A 125 -6.67 -4.46 -18.09
CA TRP A 125 -7.68 -3.46 -17.74
C TRP A 125 -7.83 -3.33 -16.22
N TRP A 126 -7.78 -4.44 -15.48
CA TRP A 126 -7.97 -4.49 -14.03
C TRP A 126 -6.78 -3.91 -13.25
N ARG A 127 -5.60 -3.74 -13.86
CA ARG A 127 -4.44 -3.04 -13.26
C ARG A 127 -4.63 -1.52 -13.16
N ALA A 128 -5.59 -0.98 -13.91
CA ALA A 128 -5.80 0.46 -14.04
C ALA A 128 -6.60 1.08 -12.89
N ASP A 129 -7.47 0.30 -12.25
CA ASP A 129 -8.52 0.83 -11.40
C ASP A 129 -8.61 0.13 -10.02
N SER A 130 -9.76 0.21 -9.36
CA SER A 130 -9.96 -0.35 -8.01
C SER A 130 -9.98 -1.88 -7.97
N THR A 131 -10.03 -2.56 -9.12
CA THR A 131 -9.94 -4.02 -9.21
C THR A 131 -8.61 -4.50 -8.63
N TYR A 132 -7.49 -3.98 -9.15
CA TYR A 132 -6.17 -4.31 -8.60
C TYR A 132 -6.02 -3.85 -7.15
N ALA A 133 -6.57 -2.70 -6.80
CA ALA A 133 -6.54 -2.19 -5.43
C ALA A 133 -7.22 -3.16 -4.44
N ALA A 134 -8.40 -3.66 -4.76
CA ALA A 134 -9.13 -4.63 -3.93
C ALA A 134 -8.43 -5.99 -3.87
N MET A 135 -7.79 -6.45 -4.96
CA MET A 135 -6.96 -7.66 -4.96
C MET A 135 -5.75 -7.55 -4.04
N VAL A 136 -5.08 -6.39 -3.99
CA VAL A 136 -3.95 -6.18 -3.07
C VAL A 136 -4.41 -6.28 -1.62
N VAL A 137 -5.55 -5.68 -1.27
CA VAL A 137 -6.12 -5.79 0.08
C VAL A 137 -6.56 -7.23 0.39
N LYS A 138 -7.21 -7.94 -0.55
CA LYS A 138 -7.52 -9.37 -0.41
C LYS A 138 -6.27 -10.19 -0.10
N ASN A 139 -5.20 -9.99 -0.88
CA ASN A 139 -3.94 -10.71 -0.69
C ASN A 139 -3.35 -10.45 0.70
N ILE A 140 -3.27 -9.19 1.14
CA ILE A 140 -2.73 -8.83 2.46
C ILE A 140 -3.56 -9.45 3.59
N LEU A 141 -4.90 -9.38 3.52
CA LEU A 141 -5.76 -9.95 4.55
C LEU A 141 -5.65 -11.49 4.58
N ASN A 142 -5.56 -12.15 3.43
CA ASN A 142 -5.31 -13.58 3.37
C ASN A 142 -4.04 -13.96 4.15
N HIS A 143 -2.96 -13.19 4.00
CA HIS A 143 -1.69 -13.45 4.69
C HIS A 143 -1.77 -13.13 6.19
N ILE A 144 -2.36 -11.99 6.57
CA ILE A 144 -2.52 -11.65 8.00
C ILE A 144 -3.34 -12.73 8.71
N TYR A 145 -4.48 -13.12 8.14
CA TYR A 145 -5.30 -14.14 8.77
C TYR A 145 -4.64 -15.51 8.75
N PHE A 146 -3.94 -15.90 7.70
CA PHE A 146 -3.33 -17.22 7.64
C PHE A 146 -2.15 -17.36 8.62
N TYR A 147 -1.23 -16.39 8.64
CA TYR A 147 0.00 -16.50 9.43
C TYR A 147 -0.14 -16.00 10.88
N TYR A 148 -1.05 -15.06 11.16
CA TYR A 148 -1.05 -14.35 12.45
C TYR A 148 -2.34 -14.43 13.27
N VAL A 149 -3.47 -14.82 12.69
CA VAL A 149 -4.78 -14.81 13.39
C VAL A 149 -5.44 -16.18 13.41
N GLY A 150 -5.44 -16.87 12.27
CA GLY A 150 -6.16 -18.11 12.06
C GLY A 150 -5.62 -19.26 12.92
N LYS A 151 -6.52 -20.17 13.30
CA LYS A 151 -6.14 -21.45 13.92
C LYS A 151 -5.59 -22.38 12.84
N VAL A 152 -4.36 -22.12 12.42
CA VAL A 152 -3.61 -23.00 11.51
C VAL A 152 -2.92 -24.13 12.30
N PRO A 153 -2.61 -25.28 11.66
CA PRO A 153 -1.83 -26.35 12.25
C PRO A 153 -0.54 -25.84 12.94
N GLU A 154 -0.12 -26.50 14.02
CA GLU A 154 1.00 -26.07 14.87
C GLU A 154 2.30 -25.82 14.09
N LEU A 155 2.56 -26.63 13.06
CA LEU A 155 3.71 -26.46 12.16
C LEU A 155 3.75 -25.06 11.52
N ILE A 156 2.58 -24.51 11.20
CA ILE A 156 2.44 -23.20 10.52
C ILE A 156 2.52 -22.05 11.52
N LYS A 157 2.09 -22.25 12.78
CA LYS A 157 2.22 -21.23 13.84
C LYS A 157 3.66 -20.84 14.15
N SER A 158 4.61 -21.73 13.88
CA SER A 158 6.03 -21.47 14.11
C SER A 158 6.72 -20.74 12.96
N ILE A 159 6.02 -20.49 11.84
CA ILE A 159 6.57 -19.83 10.65
C ILE A 159 6.63 -18.32 10.88
N ASN A 160 7.82 -17.74 10.69
CA ASN A 160 8.03 -16.29 10.70
C ASN A 160 7.88 -15.75 9.27
N PHE A 161 6.70 -15.26 8.86
CA PHE A 161 6.47 -14.67 7.54
C PHE A 161 6.48 -13.13 7.59
N ASP A 162 7.63 -12.48 7.50
CA ASP A 162 7.72 -11.07 7.92
C ASP A 162 7.54 -10.04 6.79
N LEU A 163 7.51 -10.46 5.52
CA LEU A 163 7.47 -9.52 4.39
C LEU A 163 6.66 -10.03 3.21
N LEU A 164 5.71 -9.19 2.78
CA LEU A 164 4.95 -9.33 1.54
C LEU A 164 5.11 -8.03 0.73
N SER A 165 5.67 -8.11 -0.47
CA SER A 165 5.86 -6.94 -1.34
C SER A 165 5.09 -7.09 -2.64
N SER A 166 4.40 -6.02 -3.04
CA SER A 166 3.89 -5.88 -4.42
C SER A 166 4.93 -5.16 -5.26
N ASP A 167 5.43 -5.81 -6.30
CA ASP A 167 6.47 -5.27 -7.16
C ASP A 167 5.83 -4.37 -8.24
N ASN A 168 5.40 -3.18 -7.84
CA ASN A 168 4.59 -2.28 -8.67
C ASN A 168 5.09 -0.83 -8.69
N ALA A 169 6.35 -0.60 -8.32
CA ALA A 169 6.98 0.71 -8.41
C ALA A 169 7.51 1.07 -9.81
N PHE A 170 7.20 0.26 -10.83
CA PHE A 170 7.58 0.53 -12.22
C PHE A 170 6.99 1.83 -12.76
N LEU A 171 7.65 2.38 -13.78
CA LEU A 171 7.15 3.50 -14.57
C LEU A 171 6.42 2.98 -15.80
N SER A 172 5.16 3.37 -15.98
CA SER A 172 4.35 2.88 -17.09
C SER A 172 4.79 3.45 -18.44
N TYR A 173 4.61 2.72 -19.54
CA TYR A 173 4.92 3.20 -20.90
C TYR A 173 3.66 3.54 -21.70
N PHE A 174 3.78 4.48 -22.64
CA PHE A 174 2.78 4.69 -23.69
C PHE A 174 2.68 3.43 -24.58
N PRO A 175 1.49 2.99 -25.02
CA PRO A 175 0.16 3.59 -24.82
C PRO A 175 -0.61 3.05 -23.59
N ASN A 176 0.09 2.48 -22.61
CA ASN A 176 -0.48 1.72 -21.49
C ASN A 176 -0.28 2.41 -20.14
N GLN A 177 -0.51 3.73 -20.09
CA GLN A 177 -0.23 4.57 -18.91
C GLN A 177 -0.87 4.03 -17.63
N PHE A 178 -2.09 3.47 -17.72
CA PHE A 178 -2.80 2.94 -16.55
C PHE A 178 -2.76 1.41 -16.44
N THR A 179 -2.66 0.68 -17.55
CA THR A 179 -2.93 -0.76 -17.63
C THR A 179 -1.73 -1.65 -17.29
N GLU A 180 -0.55 -1.07 -17.06
CA GLU A 180 0.62 -1.77 -16.53
C GLU A 180 0.58 -1.86 -14.99
N ARG A 181 1.36 -2.76 -14.39
CA ARG A 181 1.40 -2.99 -12.94
C ARG A 181 2.26 -1.93 -12.25
N THR A 182 1.68 -0.74 -12.13
CA THR A 182 2.32 0.44 -11.54
C THR A 182 1.49 1.04 -10.41
N LEU A 183 2.15 1.72 -9.48
CA LEU A 183 1.52 2.56 -8.46
C LEU A 183 0.98 3.88 -9.05
N LEU A 184 1.68 4.42 -10.04
CA LEU A 184 1.39 5.68 -10.71
C LEU A 184 1.26 5.46 -12.22
N ALA A 185 0.34 6.19 -12.86
CA ALA A 185 0.27 6.30 -14.30
C ALA A 185 1.15 7.45 -14.78
N ARG A 186 2.16 7.14 -15.61
CA ARG A 186 3.14 8.10 -16.13
C ARG A 186 2.67 8.67 -17.47
N PHE A 187 2.72 10.00 -17.59
CA PHE A 187 2.48 10.74 -18.83
C PHE A 187 3.72 11.52 -19.24
N GLN A 188 4.29 11.20 -20.40
CA GLN A 188 5.38 11.97 -20.99
C GLN A 188 4.79 13.02 -21.93
N VAL A 189 4.69 14.27 -21.48
CA VAL A 189 4.01 15.35 -22.19
C VAL A 189 4.98 16.00 -23.17
N ASN A 190 5.04 15.42 -24.37
CA ASN A 190 6.07 15.73 -25.36
C ASN A 190 5.73 16.91 -26.29
N ASN A 191 4.51 17.43 -26.23
CA ASN A 191 4.01 18.54 -27.05
C ASN A 191 4.24 19.93 -26.39
N THR A 192 5.16 20.02 -25.43
CA THR A 192 5.52 21.26 -24.72
C THR A 192 7.02 21.54 -24.81
N SER A 193 7.42 22.78 -24.52
CA SER A 193 8.83 23.19 -24.45
C SER A 193 9.09 23.94 -23.14
N PRO A 194 9.89 23.38 -22.21
CA PRO A 194 10.47 22.04 -22.25
C PRO A 194 9.39 20.95 -22.11
N LYS A 195 9.70 19.75 -22.61
CA LYS A 195 8.90 18.55 -22.35
C LYS A 195 8.92 18.24 -20.85
N TYR A 196 7.84 17.70 -20.32
CA TYR A 196 7.76 17.32 -18.90
C TYR A 196 7.08 15.97 -18.70
N VAL A 197 7.16 15.45 -17.47
CA VAL A 197 6.53 14.20 -17.06
C VAL A 197 5.56 14.48 -15.93
N GLU A 198 4.34 13.96 -16.05
CA GLU A 198 3.30 14.05 -15.02
C GLU A 198 2.93 12.64 -14.54
N PHE A 199 2.57 12.52 -13.27
CA PHE A 199 2.18 11.26 -12.66
C PHE A 199 0.78 11.35 -12.10
N VAL A 200 -0.06 10.35 -12.38
CA VAL A 200 -1.39 10.23 -11.77
C VAL A 200 -1.39 9.06 -10.79
N ARG A 201 -1.82 9.30 -9.55
CA ARG A 201 -1.96 8.24 -8.54
C ARG A 201 -3.04 7.25 -8.97
N LYS A 202 -2.70 5.95 -9.01
CA LYS A 202 -3.69 4.90 -9.30
C LYS A 202 -4.38 4.43 -8.02
N PRO A 203 -5.54 3.76 -8.12
CA PRO A 203 -6.30 3.32 -6.92
C PRO A 203 -5.51 2.36 -6.02
N VAL A 204 -4.58 1.57 -6.58
CA VAL A 204 -3.68 0.72 -5.78
C VAL A 204 -2.79 1.52 -4.81
N TYR A 205 -2.31 2.70 -5.21
CA TYR A 205 -1.59 3.58 -4.28
C TYR A 205 -2.54 4.14 -3.22
N ALA A 206 -3.78 4.45 -3.61
CA ALA A 206 -4.78 4.98 -2.69
C ALA A 206 -5.10 3.99 -1.54
N VAL A 207 -5.20 2.68 -1.83
CA VAL A 207 -5.42 1.66 -0.79
C VAL A 207 -4.22 1.43 0.11
N PHE A 208 -2.98 1.61 -0.35
CA PHE A 208 -1.83 1.63 0.58
C PHE A 208 -1.94 2.78 1.59
N GLY A 209 -2.51 3.92 1.18
CA GLY A 209 -2.88 4.99 2.12
C GLY A 209 -3.92 4.58 3.15
N LEU A 210 -4.89 3.72 2.78
CA LEU A 210 -5.86 3.17 3.73
C LEU A 210 -5.21 2.14 4.66
N LEU A 211 -4.41 1.21 4.12
CA LEU A 211 -3.69 0.19 4.88
C LEU A 211 -2.73 0.80 5.90
N SER A 212 -2.10 1.95 5.59
CA SER A 212 -1.24 2.68 6.53
C SER A 212 -1.96 3.14 7.81
N LYS A 213 -3.30 3.14 7.82
CA LYS A 213 -4.09 3.48 9.01
C LYS A 213 -4.28 2.29 9.95
N MET A 214 -4.06 1.06 9.50
CA MET A 214 -4.22 -0.12 10.35
C MET A 214 -3.34 -0.05 11.61
N CYS A 215 -3.78 -0.75 12.64
CA CYS A 215 -3.15 -0.75 13.95
C CYS A 215 -2.55 -2.12 14.29
N PRO A 216 -1.61 -2.19 15.26
CA PRO A 216 -0.90 -3.42 15.59
C PRO A 216 -1.76 -4.54 16.20
N SER A 217 -2.84 -4.21 16.93
CA SER A 217 -3.69 -5.21 17.59
C SER A 217 -4.88 -5.56 16.71
N VAL A 218 -5.02 -6.83 16.33
CA VAL A 218 -6.20 -7.35 15.62
C VAL A 218 -7.34 -7.57 16.61
N LEU A 219 -8.55 -7.16 16.25
CA LEU A 219 -9.78 -7.38 17.00
C LEU A 219 -10.50 -8.64 16.51
N ASP A 220 -11.30 -9.26 17.39
CA ASP A 220 -12.18 -10.35 17.01
C ASP A 220 -13.28 -9.83 16.06
N VAL A 221 -13.55 -10.59 15.00
CA VAL A 221 -14.56 -10.27 13.99
C VAL A 221 -15.30 -11.55 13.63
N ASN A 222 -16.63 -11.50 13.67
CA ASN A 222 -17.48 -12.60 13.25
C ASN A 222 -18.29 -12.16 12.03
N LEU A 223 -17.88 -12.64 10.84
CA LEU A 223 -18.66 -12.45 9.61
C LEU A 223 -19.75 -13.53 9.52
N ILE A 224 -21.01 -13.11 9.42
CA ILE A 224 -22.17 -14.01 9.39
C ILE A 224 -22.96 -13.77 8.10
N ARG A 225 -23.34 -14.85 7.41
CA ARG A 225 -24.28 -14.83 6.27
C ARG A 225 -25.19 -16.04 6.35
N ASP A 226 -26.49 -15.84 6.22
CA ASP A 226 -27.50 -16.92 6.28
C ASP A 226 -27.33 -17.79 7.54
N ASP A 227 -27.19 -17.15 8.71
CA ASP A 227 -26.93 -17.75 10.03
C ASP A 227 -25.66 -18.62 10.13
N LYS A 228 -24.76 -18.56 9.13
CA LYS A 228 -23.49 -19.26 9.12
C LYS A 228 -22.34 -18.29 9.36
N ILE A 229 -21.45 -18.65 10.29
CA ILE A 229 -20.17 -17.96 10.48
C ILE A 229 -19.27 -18.31 9.29
N LEU A 230 -18.83 -17.29 8.57
CA LEU A 230 -17.91 -17.38 7.43
C LEU A 230 -16.48 -17.08 7.86
N LYS A 231 -15.52 -17.40 6.99
CA LYS A 231 -14.16 -16.87 7.14
C LYS A 231 -14.17 -15.38 6.85
N ASN A 232 -13.40 -14.61 7.61
CA ASN A 232 -13.24 -13.16 7.40
C ASN A 232 -12.32 -12.83 6.19
N TRP A 233 -11.81 -13.84 5.48
CA TRP A 233 -10.81 -13.75 4.42
C TRP A 233 -10.93 -14.95 3.45
N GLY A 234 -10.19 -14.91 2.35
CA GLY A 234 -10.10 -16.01 1.37
C GLY A 234 -11.26 -16.09 0.38
N ASP A 235 -12.39 -15.44 0.67
CA ASP A 235 -13.53 -15.32 -0.25
C ASP A 235 -13.52 -13.97 -0.97
N ASN A 236 -14.55 -13.72 -1.81
CA ASN A 236 -14.73 -12.47 -2.54
C ASN A 236 -14.91 -11.25 -1.62
N PHE A 237 -15.44 -11.45 -0.42
CA PHE A 237 -15.57 -10.43 0.61
C PHE A 237 -14.76 -10.81 1.83
N GLY A 238 -14.09 -9.85 2.44
CA GLY A 238 -13.37 -10.05 3.68
C GLY A 238 -13.24 -8.75 4.47
N VAL A 239 -12.92 -8.91 5.75
CA VAL A 239 -12.90 -7.84 6.74
C VAL A 239 -11.81 -8.09 7.76
N ILE A 240 -11.11 -7.05 8.20
CA ILE A 240 -10.26 -7.08 9.40
C ILE A 240 -10.50 -5.81 10.21
N ALA A 241 -10.54 -5.96 11.53
CA ALA A 241 -10.61 -4.86 12.47
C ALA A 241 -9.32 -4.81 13.30
N THR A 242 -8.78 -3.62 13.50
CA THR A 242 -7.55 -3.39 14.26
C THR A 242 -7.72 -2.22 15.22
N ARG A 243 -6.96 -2.22 16.32
CA ARG A 243 -7.00 -1.18 17.35
C ARG A 243 -5.61 -0.68 17.75
N CYS A 244 -5.48 0.64 17.81
CA CYS A 244 -4.31 1.33 18.34
C CYS A 244 -4.62 1.69 19.79
N VAL A 245 -4.18 0.87 20.74
CA VAL A 245 -4.57 0.99 22.16
C VAL A 245 -4.16 2.36 22.75
N SER A 246 -2.93 2.81 22.51
CA SER A 246 -2.44 4.10 23.03
C SER A 246 -3.12 5.30 22.38
N GLN A 247 -3.44 5.20 21.08
CA GLN A 247 -4.11 6.28 20.34
C GLN A 247 -5.64 6.27 20.46
N LYS A 248 -6.23 5.19 21.02
CA LYS A 248 -7.68 4.95 21.07
C LYS A 248 -8.37 5.05 19.70
N GLU A 249 -7.76 4.40 18.72
CA GLU A 249 -8.28 4.33 17.34
C GLU A 249 -8.69 2.91 17.00
N THR A 250 -9.80 2.77 16.30
CA THR A 250 -10.26 1.50 15.75
C THR A 250 -10.43 1.65 14.25
N VAL A 251 -9.84 0.72 13.50
CA VAL A 251 -9.87 0.71 12.03
C VAL A 251 -10.44 -0.61 11.55
N ILE A 252 -11.53 -0.55 10.79
CA ILE A 252 -12.15 -1.71 10.15
C ILE A 252 -11.97 -1.53 8.65
N ILE A 253 -11.26 -2.45 8.00
CA ILE A 253 -11.09 -2.45 6.54
C ILE A 253 -11.79 -3.67 5.94
N MET A 254 -12.58 -3.43 4.91
CA MET A 254 -13.33 -4.44 4.17
C MET A 254 -12.92 -4.36 2.69
N TYR A 255 -12.75 -5.51 2.05
CA TYR A 255 -12.64 -5.59 0.59
C TYR A 255 -13.82 -6.34 0.01
N ASN A 256 -14.15 -6.03 -1.25
CA ASN A 256 -15.03 -6.81 -2.09
C ASN A 256 -14.37 -6.92 -3.48
N SER A 257 -13.90 -8.11 -3.81
CA SER A 257 -13.05 -8.41 -4.96
C SER A 257 -13.42 -9.78 -5.54
N VAL A 258 -13.82 -9.82 -6.80
CA VAL A 258 -13.96 -11.07 -7.58
C VAL A 258 -12.72 -11.31 -8.45
N GLU A 259 -11.58 -10.81 -7.98
CA GLU A 259 -10.28 -10.90 -8.65
C GLU A 259 -10.30 -10.26 -10.05
N THR A 260 -9.89 -10.97 -11.10
CA THR A 260 -9.82 -10.43 -12.45
C THR A 260 -11.13 -10.56 -13.24
N LEU A 261 -12.24 -10.95 -12.59
CA LEU A 261 -13.54 -11.06 -13.23
C LEU A 261 -14.17 -9.66 -13.41
N PRO A 262 -14.84 -9.39 -14.55
CA PRO A 262 -15.32 -8.05 -14.89
C PRO A 262 -16.54 -7.60 -14.07
N ASN A 263 -17.31 -8.54 -13.52
CA ASN A 263 -18.59 -8.26 -12.86
C ASN A 263 -18.61 -8.87 -11.47
N GLY A 264 -18.79 -8.03 -10.45
CA GLY A 264 -19.14 -8.45 -9.10
C GLY A 264 -20.30 -7.63 -8.57
N THR A 265 -20.95 -8.12 -7.52
CA THR A 265 -22.05 -7.43 -6.87
C THR A 265 -21.57 -6.68 -5.63
N ALA A 266 -22.23 -5.57 -5.31
CA ALA A 266 -21.96 -4.86 -4.07
C ALA A 266 -22.36 -5.73 -2.86
N ALA A 267 -21.53 -5.75 -1.83
CA ALA A 267 -21.84 -6.36 -0.55
C ALA A 267 -22.57 -5.34 0.33
N HIS A 268 -23.69 -5.78 0.88
CA HIS A 268 -24.52 -5.03 1.82
C HIS A 268 -24.24 -5.59 3.21
N VAL A 269 -23.64 -4.78 4.08
CA VAL A 269 -23.05 -5.25 5.34
C VAL A 269 -23.67 -4.49 6.50
N ASP A 270 -24.32 -5.23 7.39
CA ASP A 270 -24.77 -4.70 8.68
C ASP A 270 -23.67 -4.95 9.72
N ILE A 271 -23.19 -3.87 10.32
CA ILE A 271 -22.05 -3.90 11.26
C ILE A 271 -22.60 -3.65 12.66
N ALA A 272 -22.27 -4.57 13.57
CA ALA A 272 -22.50 -4.44 15.01
C ALA A 272 -21.15 -4.26 15.71
N LEU A 273 -20.76 -3.01 15.99
CA LEU A 273 -19.50 -2.70 16.64
C LEU A 273 -19.73 -2.48 18.14
N ASN A 274 -19.12 -3.33 18.97
CA ASN A 274 -19.12 -3.17 20.41
C ASN A 274 -17.92 -2.32 20.84
N ILE A 275 -18.19 -1.16 21.43
CA ILE A 275 -17.19 -0.22 21.93
C ILE A 275 -17.30 -0.01 23.44
N SER A 276 -17.83 -0.99 24.18
CA SER A 276 -18.02 -0.91 25.63
C SER A 276 -16.74 -0.60 26.43
N GLN A 277 -15.56 -0.82 25.85
CA GLN A 277 -14.26 -0.50 26.46
C GLN A 277 -13.82 0.97 26.24
N SER A 278 -14.61 1.78 25.53
CA SER A 278 -14.34 3.19 25.31
C SER A 278 -14.94 4.06 26.41
N ASN A 279 -14.10 4.89 27.06
CA ASN A 279 -14.53 5.81 28.11
C ASN A 279 -14.82 7.24 27.58
N ASP A 280 -14.47 7.54 26.32
CA ASP A 280 -14.50 8.89 25.74
C ASP A 280 -15.52 9.02 24.57
N ILE A 281 -16.54 8.16 24.57
CA ILE A 281 -17.51 7.97 23.46
C ILE A 281 -18.16 9.28 23.02
N GLU A 282 -18.49 10.17 23.95
CA GLU A 282 -19.16 11.45 23.67
C GLU A 282 -18.35 12.39 22.78
N THR A 283 -17.03 12.26 22.77
CA THR A 283 -16.14 13.06 21.91
C THR A 283 -15.67 12.29 20.68
N ALA A 284 -16.05 11.02 20.55
CA ALA A 284 -15.56 10.17 19.48
C ALA A 284 -16.09 10.63 18.11
N ARG A 285 -15.22 10.56 17.12
CA ARG A 285 -15.54 10.88 15.72
C ARG A 285 -15.24 9.68 14.86
N TRP A 286 -16.03 9.49 13.81
CA TRP A 286 -15.75 8.42 12.86
C TRP A 286 -15.95 8.87 11.41
N ALA A 287 -15.20 8.26 10.50
CA ALA A 287 -15.27 8.53 9.08
C ALA A 287 -15.23 7.22 8.28
N ILE A 288 -15.80 7.26 7.07
CA ILE A 288 -15.70 6.17 6.10
C ILE A 288 -14.82 6.66 4.95
N LEU A 289 -13.80 5.88 4.59
CA LEU A 289 -12.96 6.09 3.42
C LEU A 289 -13.17 4.96 2.43
N GLU A 290 -13.40 5.30 1.16
CA GLU A 290 -13.71 4.33 0.11
C GLU A 290 -12.73 4.49 -1.06
N VAL A 291 -12.22 3.37 -1.58
CA VAL A 291 -11.54 3.29 -2.88
C VAL A 291 -12.34 2.31 -3.73
N ASN A 292 -13.00 2.84 -4.77
CA ASN A 292 -13.82 2.05 -5.68
C ASN A 292 -13.92 2.74 -7.04
N ASN A 293 -14.48 2.01 -8.02
CA ASN A 293 -14.59 2.48 -9.39
C ASN A 293 -15.61 3.62 -9.60
N LYS A 294 -16.36 4.02 -8.56
CA LYS A 294 -17.31 5.15 -8.61
C LYS A 294 -16.66 6.48 -8.21
N TYR A 295 -15.83 6.50 -7.16
CA TYR A 295 -15.31 7.76 -6.61
C TYR A 295 -13.80 7.96 -6.80
N SER A 296 -13.01 6.89 -6.85
CA SER A 296 -11.54 6.94 -6.88
C SER A 296 -11.00 6.27 -8.14
N ASN A 297 -11.46 6.72 -9.32
CA ASN A 297 -11.12 6.10 -10.61
C ASN A 297 -10.58 7.13 -11.62
N PRO A 298 -9.30 7.54 -11.51
CA PRO A 298 -8.71 8.48 -12.45
C PRO A 298 -8.60 7.91 -13.87
N TYR A 299 -8.49 6.58 -14.01
CA TYR A 299 -8.49 5.91 -15.31
C TYR A 299 -9.80 6.12 -16.07
N LEU A 300 -10.96 5.98 -15.39
CA LEU A 300 -12.27 6.23 -15.99
C LEU A 300 -12.42 7.69 -16.42
N VAL A 301 -11.95 8.65 -15.61
CA VAL A 301 -11.96 10.07 -15.99
C VAL A 301 -11.11 10.30 -17.26
N TRP A 302 -9.89 9.77 -17.31
CA TRP A 302 -9.03 9.85 -18.50
C TRP A 302 -9.66 9.19 -19.73
N LYS A 303 -10.30 8.03 -19.54
CA LYS A 303 -11.04 7.33 -20.61
C LYS A 303 -12.18 8.18 -21.17
N ASN A 304 -12.97 8.80 -20.29
CA ASN A 304 -14.09 9.67 -20.68
C ASN A 304 -13.64 10.96 -21.38
N LEU A 305 -12.40 11.40 -21.15
CA LEU A 305 -11.79 12.52 -21.87
C LEU A 305 -11.24 12.13 -23.26
N GLY A 306 -11.46 10.89 -23.71
CA GLY A 306 -10.97 10.38 -25.00
C GLY A 306 -9.53 9.85 -24.96
N MET A 307 -9.03 9.49 -23.77
CA MET A 307 -7.68 8.94 -23.57
C MET A 307 -6.55 9.79 -24.21
N PRO A 308 -6.52 11.11 -23.98
CA PRO A 308 -5.52 11.98 -24.59
C PRO A 308 -4.11 11.52 -24.23
N SER A 309 -3.24 11.42 -25.23
CA SER A 309 -1.82 11.07 -25.03
C SER A 309 -1.07 12.15 -24.26
N TYR A 310 -1.45 13.42 -24.47
CA TYR A 310 -0.92 14.60 -23.80
C TYR A 310 -2.07 15.40 -23.17
N PRO A 311 -2.56 15.01 -21.98
CA PRO A 311 -3.63 15.76 -21.33
C PRO A 311 -3.22 17.22 -21.07
N SER A 312 -4.14 18.17 -21.26
CA SER A 312 -3.93 19.56 -20.82
C SER A 312 -3.88 19.67 -19.30
N ILE A 313 -3.49 20.83 -18.76
CA ILE A 313 -3.48 21.05 -17.29
C ILE A 313 -4.89 20.89 -16.71
N GLU A 314 -5.93 21.33 -17.42
CA GLU A 314 -7.33 21.17 -16.98
C GLU A 314 -7.74 19.70 -17.02
N GLN A 315 -7.35 18.97 -18.06
CA GLN A 315 -7.60 17.54 -18.14
C GLN A 315 -6.88 16.79 -17.01
N PHE A 316 -5.61 17.12 -16.72
CA PHE A 316 -4.92 16.59 -15.55
C PHE A 316 -5.63 16.96 -14.25
N SER A 317 -6.11 18.19 -14.10
CA SER A 317 -6.90 18.59 -12.92
C SER A 317 -8.16 17.73 -12.75
N LEU A 318 -8.87 17.43 -13.84
CA LEU A 318 -10.04 16.53 -13.80
C LEU A 318 -9.64 15.10 -13.41
N ILE A 319 -8.62 14.54 -14.07
CA ILE A 319 -8.11 13.18 -13.81
C ILE A 319 -7.65 13.05 -12.36
N LYS A 320 -6.82 13.99 -11.90
CA LYS A 320 -6.25 14.02 -10.54
C LYS A 320 -7.30 14.24 -9.47
N SER A 321 -8.44 14.82 -9.83
CA SER A 321 -9.56 15.05 -8.91
C SER A 321 -10.19 13.75 -8.37
N SER A 322 -9.85 12.60 -8.95
CA SER A 322 -10.28 11.25 -8.57
C SER A 322 -9.14 10.36 -8.04
N GLU A 323 -7.98 10.92 -7.68
CA GLU A 323 -6.84 10.16 -7.13
C GLU A 323 -7.02 9.70 -5.68
N ASN A 324 -7.73 10.48 -4.86
CA ASN A 324 -7.83 10.25 -3.42
C ASN A 324 -8.96 9.27 -3.09
N PRO A 325 -8.84 8.51 -1.99
CA PRO A 325 -9.98 7.85 -1.37
C PRO A 325 -11.07 8.86 -1.08
N TRP A 326 -12.31 8.46 -1.33
CA TRP A 326 -13.45 9.30 -1.05
C TRP A 326 -13.86 9.15 0.42
N MET A 327 -14.02 10.26 1.12
CA MET A 327 -14.29 10.27 2.57
C MET A 327 -15.70 10.80 2.85
N LYS A 328 -16.48 10.04 3.62
CA LYS A 328 -17.69 10.51 4.30
C LYS A 328 -17.41 10.82 5.77
N GLY A 329 -18.15 11.77 6.33
CA GLY A 329 -17.95 12.26 7.69
C GLY A 329 -16.80 13.29 7.77
N PRO A 330 -16.17 13.47 8.93
CA PRO A 330 -16.41 12.74 10.17
C PRO A 330 -17.75 13.09 10.81
N TRP A 331 -18.35 12.16 11.53
CA TRP A 331 -19.57 12.37 12.30
C TRP A 331 -19.34 12.09 13.77
N ASP A 332 -20.21 12.65 14.61
CA ASP A 332 -20.33 12.22 15.99
C ASP A 332 -20.74 10.76 16.05
N VAL A 333 -20.18 10.11 17.05
CA VAL A 333 -20.46 8.73 17.39
C VAL A 333 -21.74 8.67 18.24
N PRO A 334 -22.63 7.67 18.06
CA PRO A 334 -23.77 7.46 18.95
C PRO A 334 -23.33 7.15 20.38
N SER A 335 -24.09 7.64 21.38
CA SER A 335 -23.81 7.39 22.80
C SER A 335 -24.04 5.94 23.27
N THR A 336 -24.57 5.07 22.40
CA THR A 336 -24.79 3.65 22.71
C THR A 336 -23.47 2.88 22.70
N GLN A 337 -23.31 1.86 23.54
CA GLN A 337 -22.10 1.02 23.53
C GLN A 337 -22.07 -0.01 22.40
N LEU A 338 -23.23 -0.34 21.84
CA LEU A 338 -23.37 -1.17 20.65
C LEU A 338 -23.82 -0.28 19.50
N TRP A 339 -22.96 -0.12 18.49
CA TRP A 339 -23.30 0.61 17.28
C TRP A 339 -23.73 -0.35 16.20
N LYS A 340 -24.91 -0.09 15.66
CA LYS A 340 -25.43 -0.82 14.50
C LYS A 340 -25.55 0.14 13.34
N PHE A 341 -24.88 -0.16 12.23
CA PHE A 341 -24.96 0.66 11.03
C PHE A 341 -24.72 -0.16 9.76
N HIS A 342 -25.24 0.35 8.65
CA HIS A 342 -25.18 -0.31 7.37
C HIS A 342 -24.10 0.30 6.47
N VAL A 343 -23.34 -0.55 5.77
CA VAL A 343 -22.34 -0.13 4.78
C VAL A 343 -22.51 -0.93 3.50
N LYS A 344 -22.45 -0.23 2.36
CA LYS A 344 -22.40 -0.83 1.02
C LYS A 344 -20.97 -0.83 0.52
N VAL A 345 -20.37 -2.00 0.35
CA VAL A 345 -19.02 -2.19 -0.21
C VAL A 345 -19.14 -2.60 -1.68
N LEU A 346 -18.82 -1.69 -2.59
CA LEU A 346 -18.88 -1.94 -4.04
C LEU A 346 -17.88 -3.01 -4.47
N ASN A 347 -18.16 -3.70 -5.57
CA ASN A 347 -17.21 -4.59 -6.23
C ASN A 347 -16.80 -3.98 -7.59
N PRO A 348 -15.50 -3.81 -7.88
CA PRO A 348 -14.40 -3.88 -6.91
C PRO A 348 -14.44 -2.70 -5.95
N GLY A 349 -14.01 -2.92 -4.71
CA GLY A 349 -13.96 -1.83 -3.74
C GLY A 349 -13.32 -2.20 -2.42
N VAL A 350 -12.76 -1.18 -1.77
CA VAL A 350 -12.23 -1.23 -0.42
C VAL A 350 -12.90 -0.13 0.39
N THR A 351 -13.43 -0.48 1.55
CA THR A 351 -14.05 0.46 2.49
C THR A 351 -13.33 0.36 3.82
N LEU A 352 -12.85 1.50 4.33
CA LEU A 352 -12.25 1.63 5.64
C LEU A 352 -13.15 2.49 6.53
N ILE A 353 -13.50 1.99 7.70
CA ILE A 353 -14.16 2.73 8.77
C ILE A 353 -13.07 3.09 9.78
N HIS A 354 -12.93 4.37 10.08
CA HIS A 354 -11.96 4.88 11.04
C HIS A 354 -12.68 5.54 12.19
N VAL A 355 -12.58 4.96 13.38
CA VAL A 355 -13.16 5.48 14.63
C VAL A 355 -12.02 6.03 15.48
N CYS A 356 -12.14 7.29 15.87
CA CYS A 356 -11.20 8.01 16.73
C CYS A 356 -11.93 8.44 18.00
N GLU A 357 -11.61 7.80 19.13
CA GLU A 357 -12.34 8.04 20.38
C GLU A 357 -11.95 9.35 21.06
N LYS A 358 -10.70 9.78 20.90
CA LYS A 358 -10.17 10.95 21.57
C LYS A 358 -9.32 11.79 20.62
N ARG A 359 -9.49 13.11 20.73
CA ARG A 359 -8.61 14.06 20.05
C ARG A 359 -7.20 14.00 20.62
N GLN A 360 -6.22 13.90 19.73
CA GLN A 360 -4.80 14.02 20.06
C GLN A 360 -4.28 15.39 19.64
N GLU A 361 -3.19 15.82 20.27
CA GLU A 361 -2.48 17.03 19.84
C GLU A 361 -1.86 16.79 18.46
N LEU A 362 -2.02 17.76 17.56
CA LEU A 362 -1.45 17.68 16.22
C LEU A 362 -0.02 18.22 16.23
N HIS A 363 0.90 17.42 15.72
CA HIS A 363 2.30 17.77 15.52
C HIS A 363 2.49 18.54 14.20
N GLN A 364 3.50 19.40 14.20
CA GLN A 364 3.90 20.16 13.02
C GLN A 364 4.39 19.22 11.91
N VAL A 365 3.86 19.38 10.70
CA VAL A 365 4.39 18.68 9.53
C VAL A 365 5.77 19.23 9.16
N LYS A 366 6.67 18.35 8.73
CA LYS A 366 8.09 18.67 8.51
C LYS A 366 8.48 18.48 7.05
N ASN A 367 9.69 18.91 6.70
CA ASN A 367 10.33 18.64 5.41
C ASN A 367 9.45 18.97 4.20
N VAL A 368 8.85 20.16 4.16
CA VAL A 368 8.09 20.59 2.99
C VAL A 368 9.04 20.75 1.81
N ARG A 369 8.79 20.01 0.74
CA ARG A 369 9.61 19.93 -0.47
C ARG A 369 8.81 20.35 -1.68
N PHE A 370 9.51 20.90 -2.65
CA PHE A 370 8.97 21.41 -3.90
C PHE A 370 9.65 20.74 -5.06
N HIS A 371 8.86 20.21 -5.98
CA HIS A 371 9.33 19.71 -7.27
C HIS A 371 8.55 20.41 -8.37
N ARG A 372 9.21 21.34 -9.07
CA ARG A 372 8.64 22.00 -10.24
C ARG A 372 8.53 20.98 -11.36
N ILE A 373 7.29 20.64 -11.72
CA ILE A 373 7.02 19.69 -12.81
C ILE A 373 7.12 20.43 -14.15
N TRP A 374 6.45 21.57 -14.24
CA TRP A 374 6.47 22.44 -15.42
C TRP A 374 6.33 23.91 -15.01
N ASN A 375 6.24 24.84 -15.97
CA ASN A 375 6.15 26.27 -15.67
C ASN A 375 4.93 26.63 -14.79
N GLU A 376 3.84 25.88 -14.93
CA GLU A 376 2.56 26.16 -14.26
C GLU A 376 2.16 25.11 -13.22
N THR A 377 2.99 24.07 -13.02
CA THR A 377 2.65 22.92 -12.18
C THR A 377 3.76 22.61 -11.16
N LEU A 378 3.36 22.42 -9.92
CA LEU A 378 4.25 22.26 -8.77
C LEU A 378 3.77 21.09 -7.92
N GLN A 379 4.62 20.09 -7.71
CA GLN A 379 4.40 19.05 -6.72
C GLN A 379 4.97 19.50 -5.38
N ILE A 380 4.11 19.54 -4.37
CA ILE A 380 4.47 19.82 -2.99
C ILE A 380 4.37 18.51 -2.21
N SER A 381 5.35 18.20 -1.37
CA SER A 381 5.31 17.05 -0.47
C SER A 381 5.86 17.40 0.91
N TRP A 382 5.53 16.61 1.92
CA TRP A 382 6.00 16.81 3.29
C TRP A 382 6.14 15.46 4.01
N THR A 383 6.63 15.49 5.25
CA THR A 383 6.70 14.32 6.13
C THR A 383 5.76 14.52 7.32
N ASP A 384 4.94 13.51 7.59
CA ASP A 384 4.13 13.39 8.79
C ASP A 384 4.16 11.95 9.29
N GLU A 385 4.72 11.75 10.48
CA GLU A 385 4.92 10.44 11.09
C GLU A 385 3.99 10.21 12.29
N PHE A 386 3.37 11.27 12.81
CA PHE A 386 2.73 11.23 14.13
C PHE A 386 1.24 11.49 14.06
N ASN A 387 0.77 12.31 13.12
CA ASN A 387 -0.62 12.72 13.16
C ASN A 387 -1.56 11.62 12.67
N ARG A 388 -2.58 11.36 13.48
CA ARG A 388 -3.65 10.40 13.22
C ARG A 388 -4.99 11.13 13.22
N CYS A 389 -6.06 10.44 12.83
CA CYS A 389 -7.41 11.03 12.74
C CYS A 389 -7.46 12.32 11.88
N ILE A 390 -6.67 12.34 10.80
CA ILE A 390 -6.54 13.48 9.90
C ILE A 390 -7.71 13.56 8.92
N LEU A 391 -8.43 14.69 8.95
CA LEU A 391 -9.46 15.07 7.99
C LEU A 391 -8.82 15.50 6.66
N THR A 392 -7.83 16.39 6.73
CA THR A 392 -7.11 16.90 5.57
C THR A 392 -5.81 17.58 5.99
N TYR A 393 -4.85 17.65 5.09
CA TYR A 393 -3.78 18.62 5.11
C TYR A 393 -4.20 19.83 4.28
N ASN A 394 -4.09 21.01 4.85
CA ASN A 394 -4.36 22.25 4.14
C ASN A 394 -3.04 22.87 3.69
N VAL A 395 -2.93 23.12 2.39
CA VAL A 395 -1.82 23.85 1.79
C VAL A 395 -2.26 25.28 1.60
N VAL A 396 -1.53 26.20 2.19
CA VAL A 396 -1.79 27.64 2.07
C VAL A 396 -0.63 28.35 1.39
N TYR A 397 -0.97 29.39 0.64
CA TYR A 397 -0.04 30.17 -0.17
C TYR A 397 -0.21 31.66 0.07
N SER A 398 0.91 32.39 0.08
CA SER A 398 0.94 33.85 -0.01
C SER A 398 2.08 34.29 -0.91
N PHE A 399 1.89 35.39 -1.65
CA PHE A 399 2.97 35.97 -2.45
C PHE A 399 4.06 36.61 -1.58
N HIS A 400 3.69 37.12 -0.39
CA HIS A 400 4.60 37.76 0.56
C HIS A 400 4.71 36.93 1.84
N LEU A 401 5.90 36.90 2.47
CA LEU A 401 6.15 36.13 3.69
C LEU A 401 5.18 36.49 4.83
N HIS A 402 4.88 37.77 4.97
CA HIS A 402 3.96 38.31 5.97
C HIS A 402 2.61 38.74 5.36
N GLY A 403 2.27 38.23 4.17
CA GLY A 403 1.01 38.52 3.50
C GLY A 403 -0.14 37.64 3.98
N SER A 404 -1.33 37.88 3.42
CA SER A 404 -2.49 37.01 3.63
C SER A 404 -2.27 35.67 2.94
N TYR A 405 -2.43 34.58 3.70
CA TYR A 405 -2.34 33.21 3.19
C TYR A 405 -3.72 32.71 2.76
N GLN A 406 -3.81 32.16 1.56
CA GLN A 406 -5.03 31.57 0.99
C GLN A 406 -4.87 30.06 0.87
N GLN A 407 -5.94 29.31 1.20
CA GLN A 407 -5.96 27.87 1.02
C GLN A 407 -6.06 27.51 -0.46
N LEU A 408 -5.19 26.60 -0.91
CA LEU A 408 -5.12 26.15 -2.30
C LEU A 408 -6.01 24.94 -2.56
N ASN A 409 -6.00 23.95 -1.68
CA ASN A 409 -6.77 22.73 -1.87
C ASN A 409 -8.26 22.96 -1.57
N SER A 410 -9.12 22.70 -2.55
CA SER A 410 -10.58 22.70 -2.38
C SER A 410 -11.15 21.34 -1.97
N LYS A 411 -10.44 20.26 -2.32
CA LYS A 411 -10.74 18.89 -1.88
C LYS A 411 -9.86 18.50 -0.70
N ARG A 412 -10.33 17.52 0.07
CA ARG A 412 -9.55 16.91 1.16
C ARG A 412 -8.30 16.24 0.60
N VAL A 413 -7.17 16.49 1.26
CA VAL A 413 -5.86 15.91 0.97
C VAL A 413 -5.47 15.06 2.16
N ILE A 414 -5.40 13.75 1.98
CA ILE A 414 -5.06 12.81 3.06
C ILE A 414 -3.67 12.18 2.90
N PHE A 415 -3.03 12.41 1.76
CA PHE A 415 -1.65 12.03 1.50
C PHE A 415 -0.72 13.21 1.77
N PRO A 416 0.55 12.96 2.15
CA PRO A 416 1.52 14.01 2.42
C PRO A 416 2.09 14.64 1.13
N SER A 417 1.19 14.98 0.20
CA SER A 417 1.51 15.48 -1.13
C SER A 417 0.34 16.28 -1.72
N TYR A 418 0.62 17.37 -2.40
CA TYR A 418 -0.37 18.19 -3.11
C TYR A 418 0.17 18.65 -4.46
N TRP A 419 -0.64 18.49 -5.51
CA TRP A 419 -0.34 18.98 -6.86
C TRP A 419 -1.00 20.35 -7.03
N HIS A 420 -0.17 21.39 -7.03
CA HIS A 420 -0.61 22.77 -7.22
C HIS A 420 -0.44 23.16 -8.68
N THR A 421 -1.49 23.74 -9.26
CA THR A 421 -1.44 24.32 -10.59
C THR A 421 -1.88 25.76 -10.57
N CYS A 422 -1.22 26.56 -11.40
CA CYS A 422 -1.56 27.96 -11.60
C CYS A 422 -2.21 28.17 -12.95
N TYR A 423 -3.36 27.51 -13.15
CA TYR A 423 -4.14 27.64 -14.36
C TYR A 423 -5.45 28.38 -14.09
N ASN A 424 -5.43 29.70 -14.27
CA ASN A 424 -6.66 30.50 -14.30
C ASN A 424 -6.54 31.58 -15.37
N LYS A 425 -7.32 31.44 -16.45
CA LYS A 425 -7.36 32.43 -17.55
C LYS A 425 -7.81 33.83 -17.10
N LYS A 426 -8.43 33.98 -15.91
CA LYS A 426 -9.02 35.23 -15.41
C LYS A 426 -8.22 35.93 -14.30
N LYS A 427 -7.17 35.31 -13.74
CA LYS A 427 -6.32 35.93 -12.70
C LYS A 427 -4.86 35.56 -12.92
N ARG A 428 -3.95 36.52 -12.71
CA ARG A 428 -2.50 36.29 -12.67
C ARG A 428 -2.20 35.32 -11.52
N CYS A 429 -1.96 34.06 -11.84
CA CYS A 429 -1.55 33.03 -10.88
C CYS A 429 -0.05 32.78 -11.07
N VAL A 430 0.71 32.81 -9.99
CA VAL A 430 2.14 32.49 -9.99
C VAL A 430 2.40 31.46 -8.92
N THR A 431 3.23 30.46 -9.24
CA THR A 431 3.68 29.46 -8.26
C THR A 431 4.77 30.03 -7.36
N LYS A 432 5.42 31.13 -7.75
CA LYS A 432 6.39 31.83 -6.91
C LYS A 432 5.71 32.43 -5.67
N GLY A 433 6.26 32.17 -4.50
CA GLY A 433 5.77 32.72 -3.24
C GLY A 433 6.05 31.80 -2.06
N PHE A 434 5.33 32.01 -0.97
CA PHE A 434 5.50 31.32 0.30
C PHE A 434 4.39 30.31 0.53
N TYR A 435 4.77 29.09 0.87
CA TYR A 435 3.85 28.00 1.16
C TYR A 435 3.98 27.57 2.62
N LYS A 436 2.86 27.17 3.21
CA LYS A 436 2.80 26.46 4.49
C LYS A 436 1.82 25.31 4.38
N VAL A 437 2.02 24.28 5.19
CA VAL A 437 1.11 23.15 5.32
C VAL A 437 0.75 22.96 6.78
N TYR A 438 -0.49 22.62 7.07
CA TYR A 438 -0.92 22.19 8.40
C TYR A 438 -1.95 21.08 8.31
N ALA A 439 -1.99 20.22 9.31
CA ALA A 439 -2.99 19.17 9.41
C ALA A 439 -4.26 19.69 10.08
N VAL A 440 -5.41 19.11 9.72
CA VAL A 440 -6.70 19.31 10.37
C VAL A 440 -7.23 17.95 10.80
N ASP A 441 -7.60 17.82 12.07
CA ASP A 441 -8.14 16.58 12.63
C ASP A 441 -9.65 16.39 12.35
N TYR A 442 -10.20 15.26 12.77
CA TYR A 442 -11.63 14.95 12.66
C TYR A 442 -12.56 15.88 13.45
N TRP A 443 -12.03 16.70 14.36
CA TRP A 443 -12.79 17.70 15.12
C TRP A 443 -12.69 19.10 14.50
N GLY A 444 -12.08 19.20 13.31
CA GLY A 444 -11.91 20.47 12.60
C GLY A 444 -10.87 21.39 13.22
N LYS A 445 -10.03 20.87 14.12
CA LYS A 445 -8.97 21.66 14.75
C LYS A 445 -7.70 21.58 13.92
N HIS A 446 -7.08 22.75 13.72
CA HIS A 446 -5.86 22.87 12.97
C HIS A 446 -4.64 22.65 13.88
N GLY A 447 -3.64 21.95 13.35
CA GLY A 447 -2.32 21.86 13.95
C GLY A 447 -1.47 23.11 13.69
N PRO A 448 -0.24 23.13 14.21
CA PRO A 448 0.72 24.17 13.89
C PRO A 448 1.10 24.13 12.41
N TYR A 449 1.33 25.32 11.84
CA TYR A 449 1.87 25.45 10.48
C TYR A 449 3.28 24.88 10.42
N SER A 450 3.63 24.25 9.29
CA SER A 450 5.02 24.06 8.89
C SER A 450 5.78 25.37 8.88
N GLU A 451 7.11 25.30 8.83
CA GLU A 451 7.91 26.46 8.45
C GLU A 451 7.43 27.03 7.10
N SER A 452 7.61 28.35 6.93
CA SER A 452 7.32 29.03 5.68
C SER A 452 8.41 28.73 4.66
N PHE A 453 8.06 28.18 3.52
CA PHE A 453 9.04 27.93 2.45
C PHE A 453 8.78 28.82 1.25
N HIS A 454 9.82 29.53 0.81
CA HIS A 454 9.77 30.37 -0.39
C HIS A 454 10.13 29.52 -1.62
N PHE A 455 9.15 29.29 -2.48
CA PHE A 455 9.38 28.77 -3.83
C PHE A 455 9.73 29.93 -4.76
N LYS A 456 10.97 29.95 -5.28
CA LYS A 456 11.50 31.08 -6.05
C LYS A 456 11.21 31.02 -7.56
N GLY A 457 10.75 29.87 -8.07
CA GLY A 457 10.60 29.58 -9.49
C GLY A 457 11.66 28.62 -9.97
#